data_AF-A0AAN4YAB2-F1
#
_entry.id   AF-A0AAN4YAB2-F1
#
_cell.length_a   1.000
_cell.length_b   1.000
_cell.length_c   1.000
_cell.angle_alpha   90.00
_cell.angle_beta   90.00
_cell.angle_gamma   90.00
#
_symmetry.space_group_name_H-M   'P 1'
#
loop_
_entity.id
_entity.type
_entity.pdbx_description
1 polymer ?
#
loop_
_entity_poly.entity_id
_entity_poly.type
_entity_poly.pdbx_seq_one_letter_code
_entity_poly.pdbx_strand_id
1 'polypeptide(L)'
;MHTFTSRRLTAALLIIGTVLWFSCFRNGDGSWITSPTSPTDPDALLDSRIRNSTLGFQKIFAIGFKERTDKHDAIALAASYTGLEVDWFEGVRAANIPPKAYPAVRSHRTCPPLYNPDK
;
A
#
# COMPACT_ATOMS: atom_id res chain seq x y z
N MET A 1 51.84 -38.18 -20.12
CA MET A 1 50.52 -38.34 -19.45
C MET A 1 50.31 -37.24 -18.40
N HIS A 2 50.08 -35.98 -18.80
CA HIS A 2 49.90 -34.86 -17.83
C HIS A 2 48.78 -33.86 -18.20
N THR A 3 48.11 -34.07 -19.36
CA THR A 3 47.10 -33.15 -19.90
C THR A 3 45.69 -33.40 -19.34
N PHE A 4 45.42 -34.61 -18.84
CA PHE A 4 44.10 -34.99 -18.32
C PHE A 4 43.80 -34.35 -16.96
N THR A 5 44.82 -34.19 -16.12
CA THR A 5 44.71 -33.56 -14.79
C THR A 5 44.53 -32.04 -14.91
N SER A 6 45.15 -31.40 -15.91
CA SER A 6 45.06 -29.96 -16.14
C SER A 6 43.65 -29.50 -16.55
N ARG A 7 42.98 -30.24 -17.46
CA ARG A 7 41.61 -29.89 -17.91
C ARG A 7 40.57 -30.04 -16.80
N ARG A 8 40.78 -30.99 -15.88
CA ARG A 8 39.93 -31.19 -14.70
C ARG A 8 40.18 -30.12 -13.63
N LEU A 9 41.44 -29.72 -13.44
CA LEU A 9 41.81 -28.62 -12.54
C LEU A 9 41.28 -27.27 -13.04
N THR A 10 41.39 -26.98 -14.34
CA THR A 10 40.85 -25.72 -14.89
C THR A 10 39.33 -25.67 -14.80
N ALA A 11 38.63 -26.78 -15.09
CA ALA A 11 37.18 -26.85 -14.91
C ALA A 11 36.77 -26.67 -13.45
N ALA A 12 37.48 -27.28 -12.50
CA ALA A 12 37.22 -27.11 -11.07
C ALA A 12 37.45 -25.65 -10.62
N LEU A 13 38.53 -25.01 -11.06
CA LEU A 13 38.82 -23.61 -10.73
C LEU A 13 37.77 -22.64 -11.31
N LEU A 14 37.26 -22.91 -12.53
CA LEU A 14 36.18 -22.10 -13.11
C LEU A 14 34.87 -22.24 -12.33
N ILE A 15 34.50 -23.45 -11.91
CA ILE A 15 33.28 -23.67 -11.10
C ILE A 15 33.41 -23.02 -9.72
N ILE A 16 34.56 -23.14 -9.07
CA ILE A 16 34.81 -22.47 -7.79
C ILE A 16 34.76 -20.95 -7.96
N GLY A 17 35.36 -20.43 -9.03
CA GLY A 17 35.33 -19.00 -9.37
C GLY A 17 33.91 -18.48 -9.64
N THR A 18 33.06 -19.23 -10.34
CA THR A 18 31.67 -18.81 -10.58
C THR A 18 30.80 -18.92 -9.33
N VAL A 19 31.02 -19.90 -8.46
CA VAL A 19 30.31 -20.02 -7.17
C VAL A 19 30.75 -18.92 -6.20
N LEU A 20 32.05 -18.61 -6.16
CA LEU A 20 32.58 -17.48 -5.39
C LEU A 20 32.11 -16.16 -5.96
N TRP A 21 32.09 -15.97 -7.27
CA TRP A 21 31.52 -14.77 -7.88
C TRP A 21 30.03 -14.68 -7.61
N PHE A 22 29.24 -15.74 -7.74
CA PHE A 22 27.80 -15.70 -7.46
C PHE A 22 27.49 -15.45 -5.98
N SER A 23 28.28 -16.06 -5.07
CA SER A 23 28.13 -15.84 -3.62
C SER A 23 28.62 -14.45 -3.22
N CYS A 24 29.74 -13.98 -3.77
CA CYS A 24 30.28 -12.65 -3.50
C CYS A 24 29.54 -11.53 -4.27
N PHE A 25 28.89 -11.83 -5.39
CA PHE A 25 28.01 -10.90 -6.12
C PHE A 25 26.68 -10.74 -5.40
N ARG A 26 26.18 -11.80 -4.72
CA ARG A 26 25.15 -11.65 -3.68
C ARG A 26 25.64 -10.92 -2.42
N ASN A 27 26.96 -10.81 -2.24
CA ASN A 27 27.59 -9.98 -1.22
C ASN A 27 28.17 -8.69 -1.81
N GLY A 28 27.65 -8.22 -2.95
CA GLY A 28 27.51 -6.79 -3.11
C GLY A 28 26.75 -6.36 -1.86
N ASP A 29 27.41 -5.56 -1.05
CA ASP A 29 26.93 -4.90 0.14
C ASP A 29 25.71 -4.06 -0.21
N GLY A 30 24.60 -4.74 -0.47
CA GLY A 30 23.26 -4.22 -0.40
C GLY A 30 22.91 -3.91 1.04
N SER A 31 23.77 -3.19 1.76
CA SER A 31 23.39 -2.47 2.96
C SER A 31 22.60 -1.25 2.53
N TRP A 32 21.40 -1.48 2.00
CA TRP A 32 20.32 -0.50 1.95
C TRP A 32 19.81 -0.16 3.35
N ILE A 33 20.29 -0.84 4.39
CA ILE A 33 20.09 -0.44 5.78
C ILE A 33 20.96 0.77 6.02
N THR A 34 20.40 1.93 5.71
CA THR A 34 20.84 3.23 6.23
C THR A 34 20.93 3.05 7.74
N SER A 35 22.15 3.02 8.28
CA SER A 35 22.31 3.20 9.71
C SER A 35 21.66 4.53 10.06
N PRO A 36 20.75 4.62 11.04
CA PRO A 36 20.13 5.87 11.42
C PRO A 36 21.23 6.76 11.99
N THR A 37 21.87 7.51 11.11
CA THR A 37 22.95 8.41 11.43
C THR A 37 22.26 9.70 11.82
N SER A 38 22.24 9.93 13.13
CA SER A 38 21.99 11.23 13.75
C SER A 38 20.52 11.71 13.80
N PRO A 39 20.02 12.19 14.95
CA PRO A 39 18.65 12.67 15.13
C PRO A 39 18.40 14.09 14.54
N THR A 40 19.02 14.43 13.42
CA THR A 40 18.97 15.80 12.85
C THR A 40 18.49 15.84 11.40
N ASP A 41 17.94 14.73 10.88
CA ASP A 41 17.23 14.76 9.62
C ASP A 41 15.71 14.90 9.88
N PRO A 42 15.11 16.09 9.65
CA PRO A 42 13.67 16.26 9.80
C PRO A 42 12.89 15.35 8.83
N ASP A 43 13.48 14.93 7.72
CA ASP A 43 12.83 14.07 6.73
C ASP A 43 12.75 12.62 7.24
N ALA A 44 13.75 12.13 7.97
CA ALA A 44 13.68 10.83 8.64
C ALA A 44 12.62 10.80 9.76
N LEU A 45 12.43 11.92 10.46
CA LEU A 45 11.37 12.06 11.46
C LEU A 45 9.98 12.17 10.81
N LEU A 46 9.86 12.83 9.66
CA LEU A 46 8.63 12.85 8.86
C LEU A 46 8.29 11.45 8.35
N ASP A 47 9.26 10.71 7.82
CA ASP A 47 9.05 9.35 7.32
C ASP A 47 8.60 8.40 8.45
N SER A 48 9.20 8.51 9.64
CA SER A 48 8.76 7.75 10.82
C SER A 48 7.34 8.10 11.29
N ARG A 49 6.90 9.36 11.10
CA ARG A 49 5.56 9.84 11.49
C ARG A 49 4.48 9.46 10.46
N ILE A 50 4.84 9.45 9.18
CA ILE A 50 3.96 9.09 8.05
C ILE A 50 3.73 7.58 8.00
N ARG A 51 4.67 6.78 8.51
CA ARG A 51 4.56 5.32 8.62
C ARG A 51 3.58 4.80 9.68
N ASN A 52 2.71 5.65 10.24
CA ASN A 52 1.64 5.14 11.09
C ASN A 52 0.53 4.49 10.23
N SER A 53 -0.20 3.53 10.82
CA SER A 53 -1.29 2.80 10.12
C SER A 53 -2.46 3.69 9.71
N THR A 54 -2.48 4.95 10.13
CA THR A 54 -3.60 5.88 9.92
C THR A 54 -3.18 7.19 9.22
N LEU A 55 -2.00 7.27 8.61
CA LEU A 55 -1.46 8.44 7.89
C LEU A 55 -1.54 9.78 8.66
N GLY A 56 -1.34 9.75 9.98
CA GLY A 56 -1.43 10.92 10.87
C GLY A 56 -2.85 11.26 11.36
N PHE A 57 -3.88 10.53 10.92
CA PHE A 57 -5.24 10.64 11.46
C PHE A 57 -5.43 9.79 12.72
N GLN A 58 -6.46 10.08 13.51
CA GLN A 58 -6.83 9.21 14.63
C GLN A 58 -7.41 7.87 14.14
N LYS A 59 -8.26 7.92 13.09
CA LYS A 59 -8.89 6.72 12.51
C LYS A 59 -9.32 6.98 11.06
N ILE A 60 -9.26 5.95 10.22
CA ILE A 60 -9.74 6.00 8.84
C ILE A 60 -11.04 5.21 8.76
N PHE A 61 -12.12 5.85 8.30
CA PHE A 61 -13.42 5.21 8.11
C PHE A 61 -13.71 5.00 6.63
N ALA A 62 -14.08 3.77 6.25
CA ALA A 62 -14.60 3.44 4.94
C ALA A 62 -16.10 3.17 5.03
N ILE A 63 -16.89 3.90 4.24
CA ILE A 63 -18.35 3.76 4.19
C ILE A 63 -18.72 3.17 2.84
N GLY A 64 -19.40 2.02 2.85
CA GLY A 64 -19.78 1.30 1.63
C GLY A 64 -21.05 0.50 1.82
N PHE A 65 -21.78 0.28 0.73
CA PHE A 65 -22.95 -0.60 0.73
C PHE A 65 -22.54 -2.05 0.98
N LYS A 66 -23.29 -2.77 1.82
CA LYS A 66 -23.02 -4.17 2.17
C LYS A 66 -23.07 -5.09 0.95
N GLU A 67 -23.94 -4.79 -0.01
CA GLU A 67 -24.07 -5.54 -1.26
C GLU A 67 -22.87 -5.40 -2.22
N ARG A 68 -22.02 -4.40 -2.01
CA ARG A 68 -20.85 -4.12 -2.88
C ARG A 68 -19.57 -4.70 -2.31
N THR A 69 -19.53 -6.03 -2.21
CA THR A 69 -18.38 -6.78 -1.70
C THR A 69 -17.15 -6.59 -2.58
N ASP A 70 -17.32 -6.37 -3.89
CA ASP A 70 -16.26 -6.05 -4.85
C ASP A 70 -15.33 -4.93 -4.37
N LYS A 71 -15.92 -3.81 -3.93
CA LYS A 71 -15.18 -2.64 -3.46
C LYS A 71 -14.65 -2.82 -2.05
N HIS A 72 -15.42 -3.53 -1.22
CA HIS A 72 -15.02 -3.81 0.15
C HIS A 72 -13.75 -4.64 0.18
N ASP A 73 -13.70 -5.70 -0.62
CA ASP A 73 -12.56 -6.61 -0.73
C ASP A 73 -11.35 -5.90 -1.35
N ALA A 74 -11.56 -5.07 -2.37
CA ALA A 74 -10.48 -4.28 -2.97
C ALA A 74 -9.82 -3.33 -1.97
N ILE A 75 -10.61 -2.62 -1.16
CA ILE A 75 -10.09 -1.70 -0.15
C ILE A 75 -9.45 -2.47 1.02
N ALA A 76 -10.03 -3.60 1.44
CA ALA A 76 -9.43 -4.44 2.48
C ALA A 76 -8.07 -5.00 2.05
N LEU A 77 -7.93 -5.43 0.80
CA LEU A 77 -6.66 -5.89 0.23
C LEU A 77 -5.65 -4.73 0.16
N ALA A 78 -6.07 -3.56 -0.34
CA ALA A 78 -5.21 -2.39 -0.40
C ALA A 78 -4.74 -1.94 1.00
N ALA A 79 -5.63 -1.96 2.00
CA ALA A 79 -5.31 -1.63 3.38
C ALA A 79 -4.30 -2.61 3.98
N SER A 80 -4.50 -3.92 3.79
CA SER A 80 -3.53 -4.95 4.21
C SER A 80 -2.17 -4.78 3.54
N TYR A 81 -2.15 -4.49 2.24
CA TYR A 81 -0.91 -4.28 1.49
C TYR A 81 -0.15 -3.03 1.92
N THR A 82 -0.85 -1.95 2.26
CA THR A 82 -0.26 -0.67 2.69
C THR A 82 -0.01 -0.59 4.19
N GLY A 83 -0.51 -1.56 4.98
CA GLY A 83 -0.47 -1.53 6.44
C GLY A 83 -1.43 -0.51 7.07
N LEU A 84 -2.45 -0.08 6.33
CA LEU A 84 -3.44 0.89 6.81
C LEU A 84 -4.52 0.21 7.65
N GLU A 85 -4.90 0.85 8.74
CA GLU A 85 -6.02 0.45 9.58
C GLU A 85 -7.29 1.21 9.17
N VAL A 86 -8.27 0.48 8.66
CA VAL A 86 -9.53 1.03 8.15
C VAL A 86 -10.72 0.39 8.85
N ASP A 87 -11.56 1.25 9.41
CA ASP A 87 -12.83 0.89 10.03
C ASP A 87 -13.97 0.94 9.02
N TRP A 88 -14.74 -0.14 8.94
CA TRP A 88 -15.86 -0.24 8.00
C TRP A 88 -17.20 0.10 8.64
N PHE A 89 -17.97 0.92 7.93
CA PHE A 89 -19.37 1.23 8.24
C PHE A 89 -20.28 0.94 7.05
N GLU A 90 -21.44 0.35 7.35
CA GLU A 90 -22.45 0.07 6.32
C GLU A 90 -23.13 1.37 5.87
N GLY A 91 -23.10 1.59 4.55
CA GLY A 91 -23.78 2.70 3.91
C GLY A 91 -25.28 2.50 3.86
N VAL A 92 -26.04 3.56 4.09
CA VAL A 92 -27.51 3.56 4.04
C VAL A 92 -27.98 4.03 2.66
N ARG A 93 -28.96 3.33 2.07
CA ARG A 93 -29.59 3.76 0.82
C ARG A 93 -30.38 5.05 1.05
N ALA A 94 -30.39 5.95 0.05
CA ALA A 94 -31.10 7.22 0.13
C ALA A 94 -32.58 7.08 0.55
N ALA A 95 -33.25 6.02 0.09
CA ALA A 95 -34.66 5.74 0.45
C ALA A 95 -34.89 5.39 1.93
N ASN A 96 -33.86 4.89 2.62
CA ASN A 96 -33.93 4.47 4.02
C ASN A 96 -33.36 5.52 4.99
N ILE A 97 -33.00 6.71 4.48
CA ILE A 97 -32.50 7.80 5.32
C ILE A 97 -33.71 8.44 6.04
N PRO A 98 -33.71 8.49 7.38
CA PRO A 98 -34.81 9.11 8.10
C PRO A 98 -34.87 10.61 7.77
N PRO A 99 -36.08 11.22 7.66
CA PRO A 99 -36.24 12.62 7.29
C PRO A 99 -35.43 13.60 8.17
N LYS A 100 -35.20 13.23 9.43
CA LYS A 100 -34.42 14.01 10.41
C LYS A 100 -32.91 13.98 10.17
N ALA A 101 -32.39 12.97 9.46
CA ALA A 101 -30.97 12.85 9.14
C ALA A 101 -30.56 13.65 7.91
N TYR A 102 -31.52 14.20 7.15
CA TYR A 102 -31.18 15.14 6.09
C TYR A 102 -30.53 16.38 6.69
N PRO A 103 -29.44 16.87 6.09
CA PRO A 103 -28.84 18.12 6.51
C PRO A 103 -29.89 19.23 6.39
N ALA A 104 -29.82 20.22 7.28
CA ALA A 104 -30.64 21.41 7.17
C ALA A 104 -30.43 22.00 5.77
N VAL A 105 -31.48 21.98 4.96
CA VAL A 105 -31.46 22.55 3.61
C VAL A 105 -31.15 24.03 3.78
N ARG A 106 -29.92 24.45 3.47
CA ARG A 106 -29.65 25.87 3.25
C ARG A 106 -30.43 26.25 2.00
N SER A 107 -31.30 27.25 2.11
CA SER A 107 -32.27 27.70 1.12
C SER A 107 -31.68 28.27 -0.18
N HIS A 108 -30.42 27.97 -0.53
CA HIS A 108 -29.79 28.49 -1.73
C HIS A 108 -29.53 27.35 -2.73
N ARG A 109 -30.42 27.26 -3.71
CA ARG A 109 -30.44 26.35 -4.87
C ARG A 109 -31.09 24.99 -4.63
N THR A 110 -32.42 24.98 -4.68
CA THR A 110 -33.16 23.83 -5.20
C THR A 110 -32.63 23.53 -6.61
N CYS A 111 -32.05 22.35 -6.81
CA CYS A 111 -31.83 21.85 -8.17
C CYS A 111 -33.21 21.81 -8.87
N PRO A 112 -33.36 22.41 -10.07
CA PRO A 112 -34.58 22.25 -10.82
C PRO A 112 -34.80 20.75 -11.12
N PRO A 113 -36.06 20.28 -11.11
CA PRO A 113 -36.36 18.89 -11.44
C PRO A 113 -35.83 18.58 -12.85
N LEU A 114 -35.04 17.50 -12.97
CA LEU A 114 -34.43 17.07 -14.25
C LEU A 114 -35.43 16.41 -15.20
N TYR A 115 -36.70 16.28 -14.83
CA TYR A 115 -37.73 15.67 -15.66
C TYR A 115 -39.06 16.41 -15.47
N ASN A 116 -39.57 16.96 -16.57
CA ASN A 116 -40.90 17.52 -16.66
C ASN A 116 -41.75 16.56 -17.51
N PRO A 117 -42.77 15.88 -16.96
CA PRO A 117 -43.63 14.98 -17.72
C PRO A 117 -44.54 15.72 -18.74
N ASP A 118 -44.61 17.06 -18.66
CA ASP A 118 -45.52 17.89 -19.46
C ASP A 118 -44.84 18.58 -20.67
N LYS A 119 -43.65 18.13 -21.10
CA LYS A 119 -43.00 18.53 -22.35
C LYS A 119 -42.60 17.34 -23.20
#